data_AF-A0A3D2RIU2-F1
#
_entry.id   AF-A0A3D2RIU2-F1
#
_cell.length_a   1.000
_cell.length_b   1.000
_cell.length_c   1.000
_cell.angle_alpha   90.00
_cell.angle_beta   90.00
_cell.angle_gamma   90.00
#
_symmetry.space_group_name_H-M   'P 1'
#
loop_
_entity.id
_entity.type
_entity.pdbx_description
1 polymer ?
#
loop_
_entity_poly.entity_id
_entity_poly.type
_entity_poly.pdbx_seq_one_letter_code
_entity_poly.pdbx_strand_id
1 'polypeptide(L)' 'DNGIVGWGETTLEGKPKSTHAAVEELTDYFVGKDPLRIEHHWQHVYRSAFFRGGNVLMSALSGIDQALWDIAAKHLGV' A
#
# COMPACT_ATOMS: atom_id res chain seq x y z
N ASP A 1 -4.38 -1.98 15.17
CA ASP A 1 -4.31 -1.93 16.66
C ASP A 1 -4.04 -3.29 17.29
N ASN A 2 -4.43 -4.41 16.69
CA ASN A 2 -4.16 -5.78 17.17
C ASN A 2 -2.69 -6.27 17.10
N GLY A 3 -1.70 -5.39 16.93
CA GLY A 3 -0.27 -5.74 16.89
C GLY A 3 0.23 -6.50 15.66
N ILE A 4 -0.65 -6.86 14.71
CA ILE A 4 -0.25 -7.52 13.46
C ILE A 4 0.47 -6.52 12.55
N VAL A 5 1.62 -6.93 12.02
CA VAL A 5 2.45 -6.15 11.10
C VAL A 5 2.56 -6.89 9.76
N GLY A 6 2.28 -6.17 8.68
CA GLY A 6 2.51 -6.62 7.31
C GLY A 6 3.79 -6.05 6.72
N TRP A 7 4.41 -6.81 5.83
CA TRP A 7 5.58 -6.42 5.07
C TRP A 7 5.27 -6.40 3.58
N GLY A 8 5.81 -5.42 2.89
CA GLY A 8 5.75 -5.31 1.44
C GLY A 8 6.98 -4.59 0.92
N GLU A 9 7.24 -4.78 -0.37
CA GLU A 9 8.43 -4.28 -1.05
C GLU A 9 8.03 -3.31 -2.16
N THR A 10 8.62 -2.12 -2.15
CA THR A 10 8.41 -1.09 -3.18
C THR A 10 9.68 -0.90 -3.99
N THR A 11 9.93 -1.79 -4.94
CA THR A 11 11.11 -1.71 -5.79
C THR A 11 10.81 -0.96 -7.09
N LEU A 12 11.58 0.10 -7.32
CA LEU A 12 11.65 0.80 -8.60
C LEU A 12 13.10 1.24 -8.85
N GLU A 13 13.81 0.42 -9.63
CA GLU A 13 15.22 0.61 -9.92
C GLU A 13 15.50 2.03 -10.46
N GLY A 14 16.50 2.69 -9.89
CA GLY A 14 16.88 4.06 -10.28
C GLY A 14 15.95 5.18 -9.78
N LYS A 15 14.83 4.87 -9.10
CA LYS A 15 13.92 5.86 -8.48
C LYS A 15 13.51 5.53 -7.03
N PRO A 16 14.44 5.11 -6.13
CA PRO A 16 14.07 4.73 -4.77
C PRO A 16 13.49 5.90 -3.96
N LYS A 17 14.06 7.11 -4.10
CA LYS A 17 13.57 8.30 -3.38
C LYS A 17 12.16 8.73 -3.78
N SER A 18 11.88 8.72 -5.09
CA SER A 18 10.53 9.06 -5.59
C SER A 18 9.49 8.05 -5.13
N THR A 19 9.85 6.77 -5.13
CA THR A 19 8.96 5.69 -4.67
C THR A 19 8.71 5.80 -3.16
N HIS A 20 9.75 6.04 -2.37
CA HIS A 20 9.61 6.28 -0.94
C HIS A 20 8.69 7.46 -0.62
N ALA A 21 8.88 8.60 -1.28
CA ALA A 21 8.01 9.77 -1.10
C ALA A 21 6.55 9.46 -1.45
N ALA A 22 6.31 8.72 -2.55
CA ALA A 22 4.97 8.27 -2.90
C ALA A 22 4.35 7.33 -1.86
N VAL A 23 5.15 6.47 -1.21
CA VAL A 23 4.66 5.65 -0.09
C VAL A 23 4.23 6.54 1.07
N GLU A 24 5.07 7.50 1.49
CA GLU A 24 4.73 8.42 2.59
C GLU A 24 3.42 9.17 2.31
N GLU A 25 3.27 9.75 1.11
CA GLU A 25 2.04 10.44 0.69
C GLU A 25 0.79 9.54 0.75
N LEU A 26 0.92 8.27 0.36
CA LEU A 26 -0.20 7.32 0.38
C LEU A 26 -0.53 6.83 1.79
N THR A 27 0.44 6.81 2.72
CA THR A 27 0.29 6.16 4.03
C THR A 27 -0.74 6.88 4.92
N ASP A 28 -0.86 8.21 4.79
CA ASP A 28 -1.82 9.02 5.55
C ASP A 28 -3.26 8.55 5.36
N TYR A 29 -3.61 8.06 4.17
CA TYR A 29 -4.93 7.49 3.90
C TYR A 29 -5.24 6.25 4.76
N PHE A 30 -4.24 5.43 5.06
CA PHE A 30 -4.45 4.13 5.71
C PHE A 30 -4.63 4.22 7.23
N VAL A 31 -4.22 5.33 7.85
CA VAL A 31 -4.31 5.52 9.30
C VAL A 31 -5.78 5.46 9.76
N GLY A 32 -6.06 4.54 10.70
CA GLY A 32 -7.40 4.34 11.27
C GLY A 32 -8.38 3.59 10.36
N LYS A 33 -7.93 3.05 9.22
CA LYS A 33 -8.76 2.22 8.33
C LYS A 33 -8.57 0.73 8.61
N ASP A 34 -9.61 -0.05 8.31
CA ASP A 34 -9.58 -1.51 8.41
C ASP A 34 -8.75 -2.12 7.27
N PRO A 35 -7.55 -2.67 7.54
CA PRO A 35 -6.65 -3.17 6.50
C PRO A 35 -7.21 -4.37 5.73
N LEU A 36 -8.26 -5.05 6.24
CA LEU A 36 -8.85 -6.22 5.58
C LEU A 36 -9.73 -5.82 4.37
N ARG A 37 -10.02 -4.53 4.18
CA ARG A 37 -10.76 -4.02 3.03
C ARG A 37 -9.85 -3.76 1.82
N ILE A 38 -8.99 -4.72 1.49
CA ILE A 38 -7.89 -4.59 0.53
C ILE A 38 -8.35 -4.00 -0.81
N GLU A 39 -9.34 -4.60 -1.46
CA GLU A 39 -9.86 -4.13 -2.76
C GLU A 39 -10.44 -2.70 -2.68
N HIS A 40 -11.10 -2.36 -1.57
CA HIS A 40 -11.61 -1.01 -1.36
C HIS A 40 -10.47 0.02 -1.29
N HIS A 41 -9.40 -0.30 -0.56
CA HIS A 41 -8.24 0.57 -0.46
C HIS A 41 -7.49 0.69 -1.77
N TRP A 42 -7.29 -0.42 -2.46
CA TRP A 42 -6.65 -0.45 -3.77
C TRP A 42 -7.40 0.44 -4.77
N GLN A 43 -8.72 0.25 -4.89
CA GLN A 43 -9.55 1.05 -5.79
C GLN A 43 -9.60 2.52 -5.37
N HIS A 44 -9.66 2.80 -4.06
CA HIS A 44 -9.63 4.17 -3.57
C HIS A 44 -8.33 4.86 -3.99
N VAL A 45 -7.17 4.31 -3.62
CA VAL A 45 -5.86 4.92 -3.92
C VAL A 45 -5.63 5.05 -5.42
N TYR A 46 -5.93 4.00 -6.20
CA TYR A 46 -5.70 4.03 -7.64
C TYR A 46 -6.58 5.05 -8.37
N ARG A 47 -7.81 5.28 -7.89
CA ARG A 47 -8.80 6.14 -8.58
C ARG A 47 -8.97 7.53 -7.98
N SER A 48 -8.56 7.75 -6.73
CA SER A 48 -8.68 9.04 -6.04
C SER A 48 -7.67 10.06 -6.54
N ALA A 49 -6.53 9.59 -7.08
CA ALA A 49 -5.62 10.44 -7.82
C ALA A 49 -6.27 10.90 -9.14
N PHE A 50 -6.17 12.20 -9.43
CA PHE A 50 -6.72 12.78 -10.67
C PHE A 50 -6.08 12.11 -11.91
N PHE A 51 -4.75 12.03 -11.93
CA PHE A 51 -4.00 11.20 -12.88
C PHE A 51 -3.64 9.87 -12.21
N ARG A 52 -3.79 8.77 -12.95
CA ARG A 52 -3.70 7.42 -12.39
C ARG A 52 -2.42 6.71 -12.80
N GLY A 53 -1.84 6.00 -11.83
CA GLY A 53 -0.76 5.05 -12.06
C GLY A 53 0.58 5.69 -12.43
N GLY A 54 1.27 5.07 -13.39
CA GLY A 54 2.69 5.33 -13.66
C GLY A 54 3.60 4.59 -12.67
N ASN A 55 4.87 4.46 -13.04
CA ASN A 55 5.78 3.53 -12.36
C ASN A 55 5.94 3.85 -10.87
N VAL A 56 6.05 5.12 -10.49
CA VAL A 56 6.25 5.53 -9.09
C VAL A 56 5.02 5.19 -8.22
N LEU A 57 3.83 5.62 -8.63
CA LEU A 57 2.60 5.40 -7.84
C LEU A 57 2.22 3.91 -7.82
N MET A 58 2.39 3.19 -8.93
CA MET A 58 2.08 1.76 -8.97
C MET A 58 3.09 0.93 -8.16
N SER A 59 4.38 1.29 -8.15
CA SER A 59 5.37 0.64 -7.28
C SER A 59 5.08 0.89 -5.80
N ALA A 60 4.69 2.12 -5.43
CA ALA A 60 4.30 2.43 -4.05
C ALA A 60 3.04 1.65 -3.63
N LEU A 61 1.99 1.69 -4.47
CA LEU A 61 0.74 0.96 -4.21
C LEU A 61 0.96 -0.55 -4.11
N SER A 62 1.83 -1.13 -4.95
CA SER A 62 2.15 -2.56 -4.93
C SER A 62 2.72 -3.02 -3.59
N GLY A 63 3.67 -2.29 -3.00
CA GLY A 63 4.23 -2.68 -1.71
C GLY A 63 3.22 -2.53 -0.56
N ILE A 64 2.34 -1.53 -0.63
CA ILE A 64 1.24 -1.41 0.34
C ILE A 64 0.26 -2.59 0.20
N ASP A 65 -0.12 -2.95 -1.02
CA ASP A 65 -1.02 -4.10 -1.30
C ASP A 65 -0.45 -5.41 -0.75
N GLN A 66 0.84 -5.67 -0.96
CA GLN A 66 1.55 -6.81 -0.36
C GLN A 66 1.46 -6.80 1.17
N ALA A 67 1.72 -5.65 1.80
CA ALA A 67 1.66 -5.54 3.26
C ALA A 67 0.23 -5.78 3.80
N LEU A 68 -0.81 -5.34 3.08
CA LEU A 68 -2.20 -5.62 3.45
C LEU A 68 -2.54 -7.11 3.34
N TRP A 69 -2.08 -7.78 2.28
CA TRP A 69 -2.26 -9.22 2.14
C TRP A 69 -1.51 -10.02 3.20
N ASP A 70 -0.30 -9.60 3.56
CA ASP A 70 0.48 -10.19 4.66
C ASP A 70 -0.25 -10.01 6.02
N ILE A 71 -0.83 -8.83 6.27
CA ILE A 71 -1.71 -8.62 7.44
C ILE A 71 -2.90 -9.56 7.41
N ALA A 72 -3.57 -9.71 6.26
CA ALA A 72 -4.75 -10.55 6.13
C ALA A 72 -4.44 -12.02 6.38
N ALA A 73 -3.34 -12.55 5.83
CA ALA A 73 -2.89 -13.92 6.07
C ALA A 73 -2.62 -14.17 7.57
N LYS A 74 -1.84 -13.27 8.20
CA LYS A 74 -1.56 -13.33 9.65
C LYS A 74 -2.81 -13.21 10.52
N HIS A 75 -3.77 -12.38 10.11
CA HIS A 75 -5.04 -12.22 10.81
C HIS A 75 -5.89 -13.50 10.74
N LEU A 76 -5.86 -14.19 9.60
CA LEU A 76 -6.59 -15.44 9.38
C LEU A 76 -5.85 -16.68 9.88
N GLY A 77 -4.56 -16.56 10.22
CA GLY A 77 -3.72 -17.65 10.73
C GLY A 77 -3.32 -18.67 9.66
N VAL A 78 -3.15 -18.22 8.41
CA VAL A 78 -2.76 -19.05 7.25
C VAL A 78 -1.41 -18.64 6.66
#